data_AF-A0A932NAA7-F1
#
_entry.id   AF-A0A932NAA7-F1
#
_cell.length_a   1.000
_cell.length_b   1.000
_cell.length_c   1.000
_cell.angle_alpha   90.00
_cell.angle_beta   90.00
_cell.angle_gamma   90.00
#
_symmetry.space_group_name_H-M   'P 1'
#
loop_
_entity.id
_entity.type
_entity.pdbx_description
1 polymer ?
#
loop_
_entity_poly.entity_id
_entity_poly.type
_entity_poly.pdbx_seq_one_letter_code
_entity_poly.pdbx_strand_id
1 'polypeptide(L)'
;MTTEPPNHRTTQLTRTDLVAFIFIFLAALAFVWPLFAPGWIIPQGSGDLVSFLWPTYRYAAQHLNFQSLFTNYRSLLWNPTLYSGAPFAADNQTGLFYPPNFLLFLLFPDLPYTALEALVAFHLFLSGAGMYLFTRFELRDLGFWKLEFGIFPALAFMASDVFITHLGNLNIIAVSAYLPLIFLCLRQTLDVSRLTFDAMRWSILTGLLLGLATLAGHAQMTFILALACALYGLYELIIQRHWRVIALGALSALVAFGLA
;
A
#
# COMPACT_ATOMS: atom_id res chain seq x y z
N MET A 1 9.31 -38.12 23.03
CA MET A 1 8.81 -36.75 23.22
C MET A 1 8.41 -36.21 21.86
N THR A 2 7.13 -36.36 21.52
CA THR A 2 6.53 -35.78 20.31
C THR A 2 6.32 -34.30 20.59
N THR A 3 7.18 -33.43 20.07
CA THR A 3 6.94 -31.99 20.08
C THR A 3 5.73 -31.74 19.19
N GLU A 4 4.58 -31.48 19.79
CA GLU A 4 3.43 -30.94 19.06
C GLU A 4 3.89 -29.71 18.26
N PRO A 5 3.48 -29.58 16.98
CA PRO A 5 3.78 -28.37 16.23
C PRO A 5 3.15 -27.18 16.96
N PRO A 6 3.82 -26.01 17.01
CA PRO A 6 3.26 -24.83 17.63
C PRO A 6 1.91 -24.55 16.99
N ASN A 7 0.88 -24.56 17.82
CA ASN A 7 -0.49 -24.28 17.42
C ASN A 7 -0.48 -22.91 16.73
N HIS A 8 -0.71 -22.87 15.42
CA HIS A 8 -0.80 -21.64 14.62
C HIS A 8 -2.02 -20.83 15.11
N ARG A 9 -1.89 -20.20 16.28
CA ARG A 9 -2.87 -19.27 16.80
C ARG A 9 -2.83 -18.08 15.87
N THR A 10 -3.81 -18.00 14.98
CA THR A 10 -4.23 -16.73 14.39
C THR A 10 -4.35 -15.75 15.54
N THR A 11 -3.47 -14.75 15.57
CA THR A 11 -3.42 -13.72 16.62
C THR A 11 -4.66 -12.88 16.48
N GLN A 12 -5.76 -13.32 17.10
CA GLN A 12 -7.02 -12.58 17.10
C GLN A 12 -6.76 -11.15 17.57
N LEU A 13 -7.39 -10.20 16.89
CA LEU A 13 -7.35 -8.80 17.29
C LEU A 13 -8.07 -8.64 18.62
N THR A 14 -7.39 -7.96 19.53
CA THR A 14 -7.81 -7.68 20.90
C THR A 14 -8.30 -6.24 21.01
N ARG A 15 -8.94 -5.88 22.13
CA ARG A 15 -9.31 -4.48 22.42
C ARG A 15 -8.09 -3.56 22.42
N THR A 16 -6.93 -4.06 22.82
CA THR A 16 -5.67 -3.32 22.82
C THR A 16 -5.22 -2.96 21.39
N ASP A 17 -5.51 -3.83 20.41
CA ASP A 17 -5.22 -3.54 18.99
C ASP A 17 -6.11 -2.42 18.45
N LEU A 18 -7.37 -2.38 18.87
CA LEU A 18 -8.26 -1.27 18.51
C LEU A 18 -7.74 0.06 19.05
N VAL A 19 -7.26 0.09 20.30
CA VAL A 19 -6.61 1.28 20.87
C VAL A 19 -5.37 1.68 20.05
N ALA A 20 -4.57 0.70 19.62
CA ALA A 20 -3.43 0.96 18.74
C ALA A 20 -3.85 1.62 17.43
N PHE A 21 -4.86 1.07 16.75
CA PHE A 21 -5.34 1.62 15.48
C PHE A 21 -5.92 3.02 15.64
N ILE A 22 -6.67 3.29 16.70
CA ILE A 22 -7.17 4.64 17.00
C ILE A 22 -6.00 5.58 17.22
N PHE A 23 -5.01 5.18 18.01
CA PHE A 23 -3.83 6.01 18.27
C PHE A 23 -3.02 6.30 16.99
N ILE A 24 -2.79 5.28 16.16
CA ILE A 24 -2.08 5.43 14.87
C ILE A 24 -2.88 6.32 13.92
N PHE A 25 -4.21 6.17 13.88
CA PHE A 25 -5.08 7.03 13.09
C PHE A 25 -4.98 8.49 13.54
N LEU A 26 -5.09 8.75 14.84
CA LEU A 26 -4.93 10.11 15.39
C LEU A 26 -3.52 10.68 15.13
N ALA A 27 -2.48 9.85 15.20
CA ALA A 27 -1.12 10.26 14.86
C ALA A 27 -0.97 10.60 13.37
N ALA A 28 -1.57 9.82 12.47
CA ALA A 28 -1.62 10.15 11.04
C ALA A 28 -2.30 11.50 10.81
N LEU A 29 -3.45 11.75 11.45
CA LEU A 29 -4.14 13.04 11.39
C LEU A 29 -3.28 14.18 11.97
N ALA A 30 -2.54 13.92 13.04
CA ALA A 30 -1.62 14.90 13.62
C ALA A 30 -0.44 15.22 12.68
N PHE A 31 0.06 14.26 11.90
CA PHE A 31 1.08 14.54 10.88
C PHE A 31 0.55 15.43 9.76
N VAL A 32 -0.70 15.22 9.37
CA VAL A 32 -1.39 16.05 8.38
C VAL A 32 -2.22 17.17 9.03
N TRP A 33 -1.85 17.62 10.24
CA TRP A 33 -2.62 18.64 10.96
C TRP A 33 -2.93 19.92 10.16
N PRO A 34 -2.07 20.40 9.21
CA PRO A 34 -2.39 21.60 8.44
C PRO A 34 -3.67 21.46 7.61
N LEU A 35 -4.13 20.25 7.29
CA LEU A 35 -5.40 20.01 6.60
C LEU A 35 -6.62 20.56 7.35
N PHE A 36 -6.51 20.67 8.67
CA PHE A 36 -7.59 21.15 9.52
C PHE A 36 -7.50 22.67 9.77
N ALA A 37 -6.42 23.31 9.31
CA ALA A 37 -6.22 24.75 9.46
C ALA A 37 -6.73 25.50 8.21
N PRO A 38 -7.64 26.49 8.36
CA PRO A 38 -8.14 27.25 7.23
C PRO A 38 -7.01 27.92 6.44
N GLY A 39 -7.02 27.76 5.11
CA GLY A 39 -6.06 28.39 4.20
C GLY A 39 -4.72 27.68 4.06
N TRP A 40 -4.54 26.52 4.70
CA TRP A 40 -3.34 25.70 4.55
C TRP A 40 -3.56 24.57 3.55
N ILE A 41 -2.51 24.24 2.80
CA ILE A 41 -2.47 23.22 1.76
C ILE A 41 -1.18 22.42 1.95
N ILE A 42 -1.24 21.10 1.81
CA ILE A 42 -0.08 20.20 1.90
C ILE A 42 0.26 19.63 0.53
N PRO A 43 1.50 19.84 0.01
CA PRO A 43 2.59 20.64 0.55
C PRO A 43 2.46 22.15 0.26
N GLN A 44 2.93 22.99 1.19
CA GLN A 44 3.03 24.43 0.98
C GLN A 44 4.26 24.75 0.13
N GLY A 45 4.12 25.57 -0.92
CA GLY A 45 5.24 26.00 -1.75
C GLY A 45 5.40 25.27 -3.09
N SER A 46 4.34 24.63 -3.58
CA SER A 46 4.30 23.81 -4.83
C SER A 46 4.93 22.42 -4.70
N GLY A 47 4.61 21.55 -5.66
CA GLY A 47 5.03 20.15 -5.69
C GLY A 47 4.13 19.34 -6.62
N ASP A 48 4.53 18.11 -6.95
CA ASP A 48 3.85 17.29 -7.95
C ASP A 48 2.37 17.03 -7.59
N LEU A 49 2.02 17.04 -6.31
CA LEU A 49 0.63 16.85 -5.88
C LEU A 49 -0.31 17.91 -6.47
N VAL A 50 0.09 19.19 -6.47
CA VAL A 50 -0.74 20.30 -6.98
C VAL A 50 -0.52 20.57 -8.47
N SER A 51 0.72 20.43 -8.96
CA SER A 51 1.07 20.79 -10.34
C SER A 51 0.83 19.67 -11.34
N PHE A 52 0.82 18.41 -10.90
CA PHE A 52 0.78 17.24 -11.78
C PHE A 52 -0.31 16.23 -11.41
N LEU A 53 -0.30 15.68 -10.20
CA LEU A 53 -1.22 14.63 -9.77
C LEU A 53 -2.66 15.13 -9.66
N TRP A 54 -2.90 16.30 -9.05
CA TRP A 54 -4.25 16.84 -8.92
C TRP A 54 -4.93 17.11 -10.26
N PRO A 55 -4.31 17.82 -11.25
CA PRO A 55 -4.88 17.96 -12.58
C PRO A 55 -5.14 16.62 -13.28
N THR A 56 -4.21 15.66 -13.15
CA THR A 56 -4.33 14.32 -13.73
C THR A 56 -5.51 13.56 -13.14
N TYR A 57 -5.67 13.61 -11.82
CA TYR A 57 -6.74 12.92 -11.09
C TYR A 57 -8.09 13.58 -11.32
N ARG A 58 -8.13 14.92 -11.46
CA ARG A 58 -9.32 15.65 -11.90
C ARG A 58 -9.76 15.24 -13.30
N TYR A 59 -8.81 15.10 -14.23
CA TYR A 59 -9.12 14.61 -15.56
C TYR A 59 -9.75 13.21 -15.49
N ALA A 60 -9.17 12.28 -14.70
CA ALA A 60 -9.76 10.96 -14.49
C ALA A 60 -11.19 11.06 -13.92
N ALA A 61 -11.40 11.84 -12.86
CA ALA A 61 -12.69 11.99 -12.21
C ALA A 61 -13.78 12.58 -13.11
N GLN A 62 -13.43 13.56 -13.96
CA GLN A 62 -14.38 14.17 -14.90
C GLN A 62 -14.80 13.21 -16.02
N HIS A 63 -13.91 12.30 -16.41
CA HIS A 63 -14.14 11.37 -17.52
C HIS A 63 -14.57 9.97 -17.05
N LEU A 64 -14.42 9.65 -15.75
CA LEU A 64 -14.86 8.39 -15.16
C LEU A 64 -16.29 8.53 -14.63
N ASN A 65 -17.23 7.93 -15.33
CA ASN A 65 -18.60 7.77 -14.89
C ASN A 65 -19.16 6.43 -15.40
N PHE A 66 -20.29 5.99 -14.87
CA PHE A 66 -20.88 4.70 -15.26
C PHE A 66 -21.12 4.58 -16.78
N GLN A 67 -21.45 5.68 -17.46
CA GLN A 67 -21.65 5.67 -18.91
C GLN A 67 -20.31 5.57 -19.67
N SER A 68 -19.25 6.21 -19.19
CA SER A 68 -17.95 6.16 -19.84
C SER A 68 -17.30 4.78 -19.76
N LEU A 69 -17.60 3.99 -18.72
CA LEU A 69 -17.13 2.60 -18.62
C LEU A 69 -17.60 1.71 -19.79
N PHE A 70 -18.79 1.96 -20.34
CA PHE A 70 -19.37 1.11 -21.39
C PHE A 70 -19.44 1.77 -22.77
N THR A 71 -19.54 3.10 -22.83
CA THR A 71 -19.86 3.82 -24.09
C THR A 71 -18.80 4.84 -24.48
N ASN A 72 -18.13 5.48 -23.52
CA ASN A 72 -17.18 6.59 -23.77
C ASN A 72 -15.78 6.36 -23.18
N TYR A 73 -15.33 5.11 -23.11
CA TYR A 73 -14.06 4.73 -22.47
C TYR A 73 -12.83 5.34 -23.17
N ARG A 74 -12.97 5.76 -24.44
CA ARG A 74 -11.89 6.41 -25.21
C ARG A 74 -11.33 7.65 -24.51
N SER A 75 -12.15 8.38 -23.77
CA SER A 75 -11.73 9.54 -22.97
C SER A 75 -10.78 9.18 -21.82
N LEU A 76 -10.84 7.96 -21.32
CA LEU A 76 -9.92 7.40 -20.32
C LEU A 76 -8.67 6.79 -20.96
N LEU A 77 -8.71 6.46 -22.26
CA LEU A 77 -7.55 5.93 -22.97
C LEU A 77 -6.62 7.02 -23.50
N TRP A 78 -7.17 8.20 -23.86
CA TRP A 78 -6.41 9.29 -24.46
C TRP A 78 -6.76 10.62 -23.81
N ASN A 79 -5.74 11.33 -23.34
CA ASN A 79 -5.88 12.70 -22.85
C ASN A 79 -5.43 13.68 -23.95
N PRO A 80 -6.37 14.43 -24.59
CA PRO A 80 -6.04 15.37 -25.65
C PRO A 80 -5.44 16.69 -25.14
N THR A 81 -5.50 16.97 -23.84
CA THR A 81 -5.10 18.26 -23.26
C THR A 81 -3.62 18.32 -22.86
N LEU A 82 -2.92 17.19 -22.92
CA LEU A 82 -1.51 17.07 -22.53
C LEU A 82 -0.65 16.81 -23.77
N TYR A 83 0.33 17.66 -24.04
CA TYR A 83 1.32 17.50 -25.15
C TYR A 83 0.70 17.15 -26.53
N SER A 84 -0.44 17.77 -26.88
CA SER A 84 -1.22 17.45 -28.09
C SER A 84 -1.82 16.04 -28.14
N GLY A 85 -1.81 15.33 -27.01
CA GLY A 85 -2.34 13.98 -26.84
C GLY A 85 -1.37 13.05 -26.09
N ALA A 86 -1.86 12.35 -25.07
CA ALA A 86 -1.10 11.36 -24.33
C ALA A 86 -1.95 10.12 -23.97
N PRO A 87 -1.35 8.91 -23.92
CA PRO A 87 -2.07 7.70 -23.56
C PRO A 87 -2.35 7.66 -22.05
N PHE A 88 -3.57 8.02 -21.64
CA PHE A 88 -3.91 8.27 -20.23
C PHE A 88 -3.94 6.98 -19.40
N ALA A 89 -4.77 6.01 -19.76
CA ALA A 89 -4.85 4.73 -19.03
C ALA A 89 -3.54 3.92 -19.00
N ALA A 90 -2.62 4.17 -19.94
CA ALA A 90 -1.33 3.48 -19.99
C ALA A 90 -0.22 4.22 -19.20
N ASP A 91 -0.46 5.47 -18.81
CA ASP A 91 0.45 6.21 -17.95
C ASP A 91 0.25 5.74 -16.50
N ASN A 92 1.29 5.12 -15.96
CA ASN A 92 1.25 4.57 -14.60
C ASN A 92 0.95 5.64 -13.55
N GLN A 93 1.38 6.89 -13.74
CA GLN A 93 1.21 7.95 -12.75
C GLN A 93 -0.23 8.41 -12.61
N THR A 94 -1.11 8.06 -13.55
CA THR A 94 -2.54 8.32 -13.42
C THR A 94 -3.17 7.53 -12.26
N GLY A 95 -2.58 6.38 -11.92
CA GLY A 95 -3.13 5.48 -10.91
C GLY A 95 -4.61 5.13 -11.15
N LEU A 96 -5.05 5.14 -12.42
CA LEU A 96 -6.47 5.02 -12.79
C LEU A 96 -7.10 3.75 -12.24
N PHE A 97 -6.38 2.64 -12.30
CA PHE A 97 -6.85 1.32 -11.86
C PHE A 97 -6.55 1.03 -10.38
N TYR A 98 -5.92 1.95 -9.66
CA TYR A 98 -5.70 1.80 -8.23
C TYR A 98 -7.04 1.96 -7.48
N PRO A 99 -7.52 0.96 -6.72
CA PRO A 99 -8.90 0.97 -6.21
C PRO A 99 -9.28 2.19 -5.36
N PRO A 100 -8.43 2.71 -4.44
CA PRO A 100 -8.74 3.96 -3.74
C PRO A 100 -8.90 5.17 -4.66
N ASN A 101 -8.04 5.30 -5.67
CA ASN A 101 -8.15 6.36 -6.67
C ASN A 101 -9.41 6.18 -7.52
N PHE A 102 -9.63 4.98 -8.05
CA PHE A 102 -10.79 4.67 -8.88
C PHE A 102 -12.12 4.97 -8.16
N LEU A 103 -12.22 4.56 -6.89
CA LEU A 103 -13.38 4.88 -6.05
C LEU A 103 -13.52 6.39 -5.86
N LEU A 104 -12.42 7.09 -5.58
CA LEU A 104 -12.44 8.53 -5.40
C LEU A 104 -12.89 9.26 -6.67
N PHE A 105 -12.41 8.85 -7.83
CA PHE A 105 -12.78 9.41 -9.14
C PHE A 105 -14.27 9.20 -9.44
N LEU A 106 -14.81 8.03 -9.08
CA LEU A 106 -16.23 7.73 -9.25
C LEU A 106 -17.13 8.55 -8.31
N LEU A 107 -16.67 8.80 -7.08
CA LEU A 107 -17.43 9.51 -6.05
C LEU A 107 -17.38 11.04 -6.19
N PHE A 108 -16.30 11.59 -6.72
CA PHE A 108 -16.06 13.04 -6.77
C PHE A 108 -15.68 13.52 -8.19
N PRO A 109 -16.66 13.72 -9.09
CA PRO A 109 -16.39 14.21 -10.45
C PRO A 109 -15.66 15.56 -10.46
N ASP A 110 -16.01 16.45 -9.53
CA ASP A 110 -15.29 17.70 -9.27
C ASP A 110 -14.29 17.53 -8.13
N LEU A 111 -13.28 16.69 -8.36
CA LEU A 111 -12.35 16.24 -7.33
C LEU A 111 -11.63 17.43 -6.64
N PRO A 112 -11.95 17.72 -5.36
CA PRO A 112 -11.31 18.80 -4.63
C PRO A 112 -9.89 18.41 -4.22
N TYR A 113 -9.02 19.40 -4.02
CA TYR A 113 -7.64 19.12 -3.59
C TYR A 113 -7.59 18.38 -2.24
N THR A 114 -8.51 18.72 -1.33
CA THR A 114 -8.65 18.08 -0.01
C THR A 114 -8.90 16.57 -0.07
N ALA A 115 -9.42 16.06 -1.20
CA ALA A 115 -9.57 14.63 -1.39
C ALA A 115 -8.22 13.92 -1.59
N LEU A 116 -7.24 14.56 -2.25
CA LEU A 116 -5.89 14.02 -2.39
C LEU A 116 -5.15 14.08 -1.06
N GLU A 117 -5.33 15.15 -0.31
CA GLU A 117 -4.80 15.28 1.04
C GLU A 117 -5.35 14.19 1.98
N ALA A 118 -6.65 13.87 1.87
CA ALA A 118 -7.25 12.74 2.57
C ALA A 118 -6.66 11.39 2.13
N LEU A 119 -6.34 11.22 0.85
CA LEU A 119 -5.61 10.02 0.38
C LEU A 119 -4.21 9.95 1.00
N VAL A 120 -3.48 11.06 1.11
CA VAL A 120 -2.16 11.07 1.80
C VAL A 120 -2.34 10.60 3.25
N ALA A 121 -3.31 11.15 3.98
CA ALA A 121 -3.61 10.76 5.35
C ALA A 121 -3.98 9.28 5.48
N PHE A 122 -4.79 8.77 4.55
CA PHE A 122 -5.16 7.36 4.48
C PHE A 122 -3.93 6.45 4.33
N HIS A 123 -2.98 6.78 3.45
CA HIS A 123 -1.78 5.98 3.24
C HIS A 123 -0.78 6.07 4.40
N LEU A 124 -0.71 7.21 5.09
CA LEU A 124 0.04 7.32 6.35
C LEU A 124 -0.56 6.40 7.43
N PHE A 125 -1.89 6.40 7.57
CA PHE A 125 -2.54 5.45 8.47
C PHE A 125 -2.28 4.00 8.06
N LEU A 126 -2.39 3.68 6.76
CA LEU A 126 -2.14 2.34 6.23
C LEU A 126 -0.70 1.87 6.52
N SER A 127 0.29 2.75 6.38
CA SER A 127 1.69 2.44 6.65
C SER A 127 1.93 2.12 8.12
N GLY A 128 1.40 2.95 9.04
CA GLY A 128 1.49 2.72 10.47
C GLY A 128 0.72 1.47 10.91
N ALA A 129 -0.52 1.30 10.45
CA ALA A 129 -1.36 0.15 10.79
C ALA A 129 -0.76 -1.16 10.27
N GLY A 130 -0.20 -1.14 9.05
CA GLY A 130 0.52 -2.26 8.48
C GLY A 130 1.75 -2.63 9.31
N MET A 131 2.54 -1.65 9.72
CA MET A 131 3.74 -1.87 10.53
C MET A 131 3.41 -2.39 11.93
N TYR A 132 2.31 -1.92 12.52
CA TYR A 132 1.78 -2.46 13.77
C TYR A 132 1.46 -3.95 13.64
N LEU A 133 0.71 -4.33 12.60
CA LEU A 133 0.33 -5.72 12.34
C LEU A 133 1.54 -6.60 12.02
N PHE A 134 2.48 -6.09 11.22
CA PHE A 134 3.74 -6.75 10.92
C PHE A 134 4.53 -7.05 12.19
N THR A 135 4.73 -6.05 13.04
CA THR A 135 5.46 -6.20 14.30
C THR A 135 4.76 -7.18 15.25
N ARG A 136 3.43 -7.08 15.35
CA ARG A 136 2.64 -8.02 16.15
C ARG A 136 2.83 -9.46 15.70
N PHE A 137 2.89 -9.68 14.39
CA PHE A 137 3.18 -10.99 13.84
C PHE A 137 4.61 -11.43 14.16
N GLU A 138 5.63 -10.61 13.91
CA GLU A 138 7.03 -10.98 14.16
C GLU A 138 7.32 -11.28 15.63
N LEU A 139 6.63 -10.63 16.56
CA LEU A 139 6.82 -10.81 18.00
C LEU A 139 5.86 -11.82 18.64
N ARG A 140 5.07 -12.57 17.86
CA ARG A 140 4.01 -13.47 18.34
C ARG A 140 4.52 -14.57 19.29
N ASP A 141 5.76 -15.02 19.09
CA ASP A 141 6.35 -16.14 19.83
C ASP A 141 7.01 -15.72 21.16
N LEU A 142 7.05 -14.42 21.47
CA LEU A 142 7.62 -13.94 22.74
C LEU A 142 6.76 -14.30 23.97
N GLY A 143 5.51 -14.74 23.77
CA GLY A 143 4.61 -15.16 24.85
C GLY A 143 4.00 -14.02 25.68
N PHE A 144 4.34 -12.75 25.38
CA PHE A 144 3.71 -11.56 25.95
C PHE A 144 3.61 -10.45 24.89
N TRP A 145 2.55 -9.64 24.96
CA TRP A 145 2.34 -8.51 24.08
C TRP A 145 2.10 -7.24 24.90
N LYS A 146 2.86 -6.19 24.60
CA LYS A 146 2.64 -4.85 25.13
C LYS A 146 2.39 -3.91 23.96
N LEU A 147 1.43 -3.00 24.14
CA LEU A 147 0.95 -2.10 23.09
C LEU A 147 2.08 -1.25 22.51
N GLU A 148 3.02 -0.83 23.36
CA GLU A 148 4.15 0.02 23.00
C GLU A 148 5.06 -0.65 21.97
N PHE A 149 5.20 -1.98 22.02
CA PHE A 149 6.02 -2.73 21.07
C PHE A 149 5.50 -2.66 19.64
N GLY A 150 4.20 -2.47 19.46
CA GLY A 150 3.62 -2.23 18.14
C GLY A 150 3.57 -0.74 17.77
N ILE A 151 3.28 0.14 18.73
CA ILE A 151 3.13 1.57 18.46
C ILE A 151 4.45 2.21 18.04
N PHE A 152 5.58 1.91 18.72
CA PHE A 152 6.85 2.56 18.40
C PHE A 152 7.31 2.28 16.95
N PRO A 153 7.33 1.03 16.46
CA PRO A 153 7.64 0.75 15.05
C PRO A 153 6.63 1.37 14.08
N ALA A 154 5.35 1.35 14.42
CA ALA A 154 4.30 1.96 13.60
C ALA A 154 4.54 3.47 13.40
N LEU A 155 4.81 4.20 14.48
CA LEU A 155 5.16 5.62 14.41
C LEU A 155 6.47 5.85 13.68
N ALA A 156 7.51 5.05 13.96
CA ALA A 156 8.82 5.21 13.34
C ALA A 156 8.76 5.03 11.81
N PHE A 157 7.98 4.06 11.33
CA PHE A 157 7.79 3.85 9.90
C PHE A 157 6.91 4.93 9.27
N MET A 158 5.77 5.24 9.87
CA MET A 158 4.84 6.27 9.39
C MET A 158 5.48 7.66 9.33
N ALA A 159 6.41 7.96 10.25
CA ALA A 159 7.15 9.21 10.33
C ALA A 159 8.53 9.17 9.64
N SER A 160 8.82 8.12 8.86
CA SER A 160 10.10 8.00 8.18
C SER A 160 10.22 8.96 7.00
N ASP A 161 11.46 9.18 6.55
CA ASP A 161 11.82 10.13 5.50
C ASP A 161 10.92 10.01 4.26
N VAL A 162 10.70 8.78 3.76
CA VAL A 162 9.89 8.51 2.56
C VAL A 162 8.48 9.10 2.64
N PHE A 163 7.91 9.26 3.82
CA PHE A 163 6.59 9.84 4.02
C PHE A 163 6.64 11.34 4.28
N ILE A 164 7.65 11.81 5.02
CA ILE A 164 7.75 13.22 5.44
C ILE A 164 8.26 14.11 4.30
N THR A 165 9.30 13.68 3.57
CA THR A 165 9.88 14.50 2.50
C THR A 165 9.09 14.45 1.21
N HIS A 166 8.31 13.39 1.01
CA HIS A 166 7.49 13.17 -0.18
C HIS A 166 6.00 13.38 0.05
N LEU A 167 5.59 14.17 1.05
CA LEU A 167 4.18 14.57 1.26
C LEU A 167 3.53 15.14 -0.01
N GLY A 168 4.35 15.75 -0.89
CA GLY A 168 3.95 16.25 -2.22
C GLY A 168 3.86 15.23 -3.35
N ASN A 169 4.08 13.95 -3.08
CA ASN A 169 4.15 12.90 -4.10
C ASN A 169 3.28 11.72 -3.65
N LEU A 170 1.96 11.86 -3.78
CA LEU A 170 0.98 10.87 -3.32
C LEU A 170 1.27 9.45 -3.84
N ASN A 171 1.73 9.31 -5.08
CA ASN A 171 2.09 8.02 -5.66
C ASN A 171 3.27 7.34 -4.93
N ILE A 172 4.29 8.10 -4.50
CA ILE A 172 5.40 7.58 -3.67
C ILE A 172 4.86 7.08 -2.32
N ILE A 173 4.06 7.91 -1.64
CA ILE A 173 3.45 7.60 -0.35
C ILE A 173 2.58 6.34 -0.47
N ALA A 174 1.72 6.29 -1.49
CA ALA A 174 0.77 5.22 -1.69
C ALA A 174 1.44 3.88 -1.92
N VAL A 175 2.43 3.80 -2.82
CA VAL A 175 3.22 2.58 -3.04
C VAL A 175 3.92 2.14 -1.75
N SER A 176 4.60 3.08 -1.08
CA SER A 176 5.43 2.79 0.11
C SER A 176 4.61 2.32 1.31
N ALA A 177 3.37 2.79 1.45
CA ALA A 177 2.49 2.44 2.55
C ALA A 177 2.16 0.94 2.62
N TYR A 178 2.22 0.23 1.49
CA TYR A 178 1.95 -1.21 1.45
C TYR A 178 3.09 -2.08 1.97
N LEU A 179 4.32 -1.55 2.06
CA LEU A 179 5.52 -2.32 2.39
C LEU A 179 5.32 -3.23 3.63
N PRO A 180 4.81 -2.76 4.77
CA PRO A 180 4.68 -3.60 5.95
C PRO A 180 3.65 -4.71 5.79
N LEU A 181 2.55 -4.46 5.08
CA LEU A 181 1.52 -5.47 4.81
C LEU A 181 2.00 -6.52 3.81
N ILE A 182 2.79 -6.11 2.80
CA ILE A 182 3.46 -7.02 1.87
C ILE A 182 4.40 -7.94 2.66
N PHE A 183 5.24 -7.38 3.54
CA PHE A 183 6.16 -8.18 4.36
C PHE A 183 5.44 -9.06 5.38
N LEU A 184 4.34 -8.61 5.97
CA LEU A 184 3.49 -9.44 6.83
C LEU A 184 2.94 -10.66 6.08
N CYS A 185 2.45 -10.48 4.86
CA CYS A 185 1.96 -11.59 4.06
C CYS A 185 3.11 -12.50 3.58
N LEU A 186 4.22 -11.90 3.14
CA LEU A 186 5.40 -12.64 2.66
C LEU A 186 6.01 -13.49 3.77
N ARG A 187 6.09 -12.97 5.00
CA ARG A 187 6.54 -13.73 6.15
C ARG A 187 5.60 -14.90 6.45
N GLN A 188 4.29 -14.68 6.45
CA GLN A 188 3.33 -15.77 6.61
C GLN A 188 3.40 -16.81 5.48
N THR A 189 3.71 -16.40 4.24
CA THR A 189 3.95 -17.30 3.11
C THR A 189 5.14 -18.21 3.34
N LEU A 190 6.22 -17.69 3.95
CA LEU A 190 7.51 -18.39 4.06
C LEU A 190 7.71 -19.07 5.43
N ASP A 191 6.84 -18.80 6.41
CA ASP A 191 6.84 -19.37 7.76
C ASP A 191 6.24 -20.80 7.84
N VAL A 192 5.89 -21.41 6.70
CA VAL A 192 5.31 -22.76 6.66
C VAL A 192 6.32 -23.86 6.35
N SER A 193 6.19 -25.00 7.03
CA SER A 193 7.04 -26.18 6.82
C SER A 193 6.61 -27.06 5.63
N ARG A 194 5.47 -26.79 5.00
CA ARG A 194 4.91 -27.53 3.85
C ARG A 194 4.13 -26.58 2.94
N LEU A 195 3.95 -26.97 1.69
CA LEU A 195 3.02 -26.29 0.78
C LEU A 195 1.59 -26.60 1.21
N THR A 196 0.99 -25.67 1.94
CA THR A 196 -0.40 -25.74 2.41
C THR A 196 -1.27 -24.74 1.65
N PHE A 197 -2.58 -24.91 1.73
CA PHE A 197 -3.55 -23.94 1.20
C PHE A 197 -3.33 -22.55 1.82
N ASP A 198 -3.03 -22.48 3.12
CA ASP A 198 -2.74 -21.22 3.79
C ASP A 198 -1.47 -20.54 3.25
N ALA A 199 -0.41 -21.31 2.95
CA ALA A 199 0.80 -20.77 2.34
C ALA A 199 0.52 -20.14 0.96
N MET A 200 -0.29 -20.83 0.13
CA MET A 200 -0.73 -20.33 -1.16
C MET A 200 -1.60 -19.08 -1.01
N ARG A 201 -2.52 -19.07 -0.05
CA ARG A 201 -3.37 -17.90 0.26
C ARG A 201 -2.51 -16.68 0.61
N TRP A 202 -1.54 -16.82 1.51
CA TRP A 202 -0.64 -15.71 1.86
C TRP A 202 0.26 -15.30 0.70
N SER A 203 0.69 -16.24 -0.14
CA SER A 203 1.46 -15.93 -1.36
C SER A 203 0.63 -15.10 -2.35
N ILE A 204 -0.64 -15.45 -2.56
CA ILE A 204 -1.58 -14.68 -3.36
C ILE A 204 -1.78 -13.30 -2.74
N LEU A 205 -2.02 -13.20 -1.43
CA LEU A 205 -2.18 -11.90 -0.76
C LEU A 205 -0.93 -11.02 -0.86
N THR A 206 0.26 -11.60 -0.78
CA THR A 206 1.53 -10.89 -1.01
C THR A 206 1.57 -10.31 -2.43
N GLY A 207 1.25 -11.13 -3.43
CA GLY A 207 1.19 -10.69 -4.83
C GLY A 207 0.13 -9.62 -5.07
N LEU A 208 -1.06 -9.79 -4.50
CA LEU A 208 -2.15 -8.81 -4.59
C LEU A 208 -1.76 -7.46 -3.99
N LEU A 209 -1.14 -7.44 -2.81
CA LEU A 209 -0.70 -6.20 -2.18
C LEU A 209 0.42 -5.52 -2.97
N LEU A 210 1.37 -6.28 -3.53
CA LEU A 210 2.41 -5.73 -4.39
C LEU A 210 1.85 -5.19 -5.72
N GLY A 211 0.88 -5.89 -6.32
CA GLY A 211 0.16 -5.43 -7.50
C GLY A 211 -0.66 -4.16 -7.21
N LEU A 212 -1.41 -4.12 -6.10
CA LEU A 212 -2.14 -2.93 -5.65
C LEU A 212 -1.21 -1.75 -5.40
N ALA A 213 -0.06 -1.97 -4.76
CA ALA A 213 0.97 -0.95 -4.61
C ALA A 213 1.41 -0.45 -5.99
N THR A 214 1.69 -1.35 -6.93
CA THR A 214 2.13 -1.00 -8.28
C THR A 214 1.11 -0.13 -9.02
N LEU A 215 -0.17 -0.45 -8.91
CA LEU A 215 -1.25 0.33 -9.51
C LEU A 215 -1.34 1.76 -9.00
N ALA A 216 -0.80 2.06 -7.80
CA ALA A 216 -0.74 3.43 -7.28
C ALA A 216 0.19 4.36 -8.08
N GLY A 217 1.00 3.82 -8.98
CA GLY A 217 1.55 4.61 -10.09
C GLY A 217 2.93 5.21 -9.86
N HIS A 218 3.82 4.50 -9.16
CA HIS A 218 5.20 4.94 -8.99
C HIS A 218 6.22 3.82 -9.19
N ALA A 219 6.68 3.65 -10.44
CA ALA A 219 7.53 2.55 -10.87
C ALA A 219 8.82 2.37 -10.04
N GLN A 220 9.48 3.46 -9.65
CA GLN A 220 10.72 3.39 -8.86
C GLN A 220 10.49 2.75 -7.49
N MET A 221 9.42 3.15 -6.78
CA MET A 221 9.09 2.59 -5.47
C MET A 221 8.55 1.18 -5.59
N THR A 222 7.81 0.86 -6.66
CA THR A 222 7.43 -0.52 -6.98
C THR A 222 8.64 -1.41 -7.13
N PHE A 223 9.64 -0.97 -7.89
CA PHE A 223 10.89 -1.71 -8.07
C PHE A 223 11.60 -1.93 -6.74
N ILE A 224 11.68 -0.90 -5.88
CA ILE A 224 12.28 -1.01 -4.55
C ILE A 224 11.56 -2.05 -3.67
N LEU A 225 10.22 -2.02 -3.65
CA LEU A 225 9.41 -3.01 -2.91
C LEU A 225 9.61 -4.43 -3.45
N ALA A 226 9.58 -4.60 -4.77
CA ALA A 226 9.80 -5.89 -5.42
C ALA A 226 11.21 -6.43 -5.16
N LEU A 227 12.22 -5.55 -5.20
CA LEU A 227 13.60 -5.91 -4.88
C LEU A 227 13.74 -6.32 -3.42
N ALA A 228 13.11 -5.61 -2.48
CA ALA A 228 13.11 -5.99 -1.07
C ALA A 228 12.48 -7.39 -0.86
N CYS A 229 11.36 -7.67 -1.54
CA CYS A 229 10.73 -9.00 -1.51
C CYS A 229 11.63 -10.08 -2.12
N ALA A 230 12.29 -9.79 -3.24
CA ALA A 230 13.18 -10.74 -3.91
C ALA A 230 14.43 -11.05 -3.07
N LEU A 231 15.06 -10.04 -2.46
CA LEU A 231 16.20 -10.21 -1.57
C LEU A 231 15.82 -11.03 -0.33
N TYR A 232 14.65 -10.75 0.26
CA TYR A 232 14.16 -11.52 1.38
C TYR A 232 13.80 -12.96 1.01
N GLY A 233 13.16 -13.18 -0.15
CA GLY A 233 12.90 -14.51 -0.69
C GLY A 233 14.18 -15.29 -1.00
N LEU A 234 15.23 -14.62 -1.49
CA LEU A 234 16.55 -15.22 -1.71
C LEU A 234 17.20 -15.63 -0.39
N TYR A 235 17.12 -14.77 0.62
CA TYR A 235 17.58 -15.10 1.97
C TYR A 235 16.89 -16.37 2.49
N GLU A 236 15.56 -16.45 2.43
CA GLU A 236 14.81 -17.64 2.85
C GLU A 236 15.14 -18.87 2.01
N LEU A 237 15.39 -18.72 0.71
CA LEU A 237 15.83 -19.82 -0.15
C LEU A 237 17.20 -20.37 0.29
N ILE A 238 18.13 -19.50 0.68
CA ILE A 238 19.46 -19.89 1.16
C ILE A 238 19.38 -20.62 2.51
N ILE A 239 18.52 -20.15 3.41
CA ILE A 239 18.34 -20.72 4.75
C ILE A 239 17.56 -22.03 4.70
N GLN A 240 16.39 -22.05 4.06
CA GLN A 240 15.51 -23.22 4.03
C GLN A 240 15.95 -24.27 2.99
N ARG A 241 16.68 -23.86 1.94
CA ARG A 241 17.18 -24.70 0.84
C ARG A 241 16.10 -25.60 0.22
N HIS A 242 14.90 -25.05 0.07
CA HIS A 242 13.74 -25.81 -0.40
C HIS A 242 13.03 -25.11 -1.57
N TRP A 243 12.69 -25.88 -2.60
CA TRP A 243 12.08 -25.37 -3.85
C TRP A 243 10.74 -24.64 -3.64
N ARG A 244 10.04 -24.92 -2.53
CA ARG A 244 8.78 -24.27 -2.15
C ARG A 244 8.88 -22.75 -2.12
N VAL A 245 10.04 -22.21 -1.69
CA VAL A 245 10.27 -20.77 -1.61
C VAL A 245 10.21 -20.17 -3.02
N ILE A 246 10.79 -20.88 -4.00
CA ILE A 246 10.72 -20.51 -5.42
C ILE A 246 9.27 -20.58 -5.92
N ALA A 247 8.55 -21.68 -5.63
CA ALA A 247 7.17 -21.85 -6.10
C ALA A 247 6.21 -20.77 -5.54
N LEU A 248 6.30 -20.48 -4.24
CA LEU A 248 5.47 -19.45 -3.60
C LEU A 248 5.89 -18.04 -4.02
N GLY A 249 7.20 -17.78 -4.17
CA GLY A 249 7.69 -16.52 -4.71
C GLY A 249 7.23 -16.28 -6.15
N ALA A 250 7.27 -17.31 -6.99
CA ALA A 250 6.77 -17.26 -8.37
C ALA A 250 5.27 -17.02 -8.42
N LEU A 251 4.48 -17.66 -7.54
CA LEU A 251 3.04 -17.41 -7.44
C LEU A 251 2.76 -15.95 -7.04
N SER A 252 3.45 -15.41 -6.04
CA SER A 252 3.31 -14.00 -5.65
C SER A 252 3.67 -13.06 -6.80
N ALA A 253 4.75 -13.34 -7.54
CA ALA A 253 5.17 -12.54 -8.68
C ALA A 253 4.16 -12.60 -9.83
N LEU A 254 3.62 -13.78 -10.15
CA LEU A 254 2.59 -13.96 -11.18
C LEU A 254 1.30 -13.20 -10.84
N VAL A 255 0.88 -13.23 -9.56
CA VAL A 255 -0.31 -12.49 -9.11
C VAL A 255 -0.06 -10.98 -9.17
N ALA A 256 1.11 -10.51 -8.73
CA ALA A 256 1.46 -9.10 -8.80
C ALA A 256 1.50 -8.59 -10.25
N PHE A 257 2.15 -9.34 -11.14
CA PHE A 257 2.25 -9.02 -12.57
C PHE A 257 0.91 -9.14 -13.29
N GLY A 258 0.06 -10.08 -12.92
CA GLY A 258 -1.28 -10.22 -13.52
C GLY A 258 -2.24 -9.10 -13.12
N LEU A 259 -2.01 -8.46 -11.97
CA LEU A 259 -2.83 -7.35 -11.48
C LEU A 259 -2.35 -5.98 -11.97
N ALA A 260 -1.04 -5.80 -12.14
CA ALA A 260 -0.40 -4.54 -12.54
C ALA A 260 -0.30 -4.40 -14.07
#